data_AF-A0A4Z1DPN8-F1
#
_entry.id   AF-A0A4Z1DPN8-F1
#
_cell.length_a   1.000
_cell.length_b   1.000
_cell.length_c   1.000
_cell.angle_alpha   90.00
_cell.angle_beta   90.00
_cell.angle_gamma   90.00
#
_symmetry.space_group_name_H-M   'P 1'
#
loop_
_entity.id
_entity.type
_entity.pdbx_description
1 polymer ?
#
loop_
_entity_poly.entity_id
_entity_poly.type
_entity_poly.pdbx_seq_one_letter_code
_entity_poly.pdbx_strand_id
1 'polypeptide(L)'
;MSASHGFPSDLLAGQEELHQIRAELSALLKRLPWSVEPLDGFTDDTGWRKIERPASPGWTADEQAEVEKLRRREHELAVFITGHRYWTEIAAADRVRARSELKHAHEQE
;
A
#
# COMPACT_ATOMS: atom_id res chain seq x y z
N MET A 1 17.41 14.77 27.95
CA MET A 1 18.09 15.12 26.69
C MET A 1 17.25 14.56 25.56
N SER A 2 16.67 15.43 24.74
CA SER A 2 15.74 15.04 23.68
C SER A 2 16.54 14.38 22.57
N ALA A 3 16.34 13.09 22.33
CA ALA A 3 16.98 12.37 21.24
C ALA A 3 16.42 12.87 19.91
N SER A 4 17.02 13.93 19.37
CA SER A 4 16.93 14.29 17.95
C SER A 4 17.77 13.32 17.12
N HIS A 5 17.53 12.02 17.29
CA HIS A 5 18.03 10.98 16.41
C HIS A 5 16.85 10.59 15.54
N GLY A 6 16.87 11.01 14.27
CA GLY A 6 15.86 10.61 13.29
C GLY A 6 15.72 9.10 13.17
N PHE A 7 14.71 8.64 12.43
CA PHE A 7 14.54 7.21 12.16
C PHE A 7 15.83 6.61 11.54
N PRO A 8 16.16 5.34 11.84
CA PRO A 8 17.24 4.64 11.17
C PRO A 8 17.12 4.72 9.64
N SER A 9 18.25 4.84 8.94
CA SER A 9 18.27 5.03 7.49
C SER A 9 17.64 3.87 6.72
N ASP A 10 17.79 2.63 7.21
CA ASP A 10 17.15 1.44 6.66
C ASP A 10 15.62 1.47 6.85
N LEU A 11 15.15 1.97 7.99
CA LEU A 11 13.72 2.17 8.26
C LEU A 11 13.13 3.29 7.37
N LEU A 12 13.86 4.38 7.16
CA LEU A 12 13.47 5.46 6.24
C LEU A 12 13.42 4.94 4.79
N ALA A 13 14.48 4.26 4.34
CA ALA A 13 14.53 3.68 3.00
C ALA A 13 13.40 2.66 2.77
N GLY A 14 13.12 1.80 3.75
CA GLY A 14 12.01 0.85 3.68
C GLY A 14 10.64 1.54 3.61
N GLN A 15 10.45 2.63 4.36
CA GLN A 15 9.21 3.41 4.32
C GLN A 15 9.02 4.14 2.99
N GLU A 16 10.09 4.70 2.43
CA GLU A 16 10.09 5.34 1.12
C GLU A 16 9.76 4.34 0.01
N GLU A 17 10.42 3.18 0.02
CA GLU A 17 10.14 2.11 -0.93
C GLU A 17 8.68 1.64 -0.82
N LEU A 18 8.13 1.55 0.40
CA LEU A 18 6.73 1.19 0.61
C LEU A 18 5.78 2.21 -0.03
N HIS A 19 6.07 3.51 0.09
CA HIS A 19 5.29 4.56 -0.55
C HIS A 19 5.35 4.46 -2.07
N GLN A 20 6.54 4.25 -2.64
CA GLN A 20 6.71 4.08 -4.07
C GLN A 20 5.96 2.87 -4.61
N ILE A 21 6.07 1.71 -3.96
CA ILE A 21 5.37 0.48 -4.36
C ILE A 21 3.85 0.66 -4.29
N ARG A 22 3.34 1.36 -3.27
CA ARG A 22 1.90 1.67 -3.17
C ARG A 22 1.43 2.62 -4.25
N ALA A 23 2.24 3.62 -4.60
CA ALA A 23 1.93 4.53 -5.69
C ALA A 23 1.88 3.79 -7.04
N GLU A 24 2.86 2.92 -7.30
CA GLU A 24 2.93 2.08 -8.50
C GLU A 24 1.75 1.10 -8.58
N LEU A 25 1.46 0.38 -7.49
CA LEU A 25 0.30 -0.52 -7.42
C LEU A 25 -1.02 0.22 -7.64
N SER A 26 -1.17 1.41 -7.05
CA SER A 26 -2.37 2.25 -7.25
C SER A 26 -2.50 2.71 -8.71
N ALA A 27 -1.41 3.11 -9.35
CA ALA A 27 -1.40 3.48 -10.76
C ALA A 27 -1.76 2.29 -11.67
N LEU A 28 -1.20 1.11 -11.38
CA LEU A 28 -1.50 -0.13 -12.11
C LEU A 28 -2.99 -0.49 -11.98
N LEU A 29 -3.51 -0.57 -10.76
CA LEU A 29 -4.92 -0.92 -10.51
C LEU A 29 -5.92 0.06 -11.13
N LYS A 30 -5.56 1.34 -11.29
CA LYS A 30 -6.39 2.33 -11.98
C LYS A 30 -6.45 2.11 -13.50
N ARG A 31 -5.41 1.52 -14.09
CA ARG A 31 -5.34 1.20 -15.53
C ARG A 31 -6.05 -0.12 -15.85
N LEU A 32 -5.99 -1.08 -14.92
CA LEU A 32 -6.53 -2.41 -15.15
C LEU A 32 -8.06 -2.42 -15.22
N PRO A 33 -8.65 -3.43 -15.89
CA PRO A 33 -10.08 -3.68 -15.82
C PRO A 33 -10.56 -3.81 -14.36
N TRP A 34 -11.78 -3.35 -14.11
CA TRP A 34 -12.32 -3.28 -12.74
C TRP A 34 -12.53 -4.66 -12.10
N SER A 35 -12.59 -5.73 -12.91
CA SER A 35 -12.65 -7.11 -12.44
C SER A 35 -11.39 -7.88 -12.85
N VAL A 36 -10.92 -8.73 -11.95
CA VAL A 36 -9.82 -9.68 -12.19
C VAL A 36 -10.25 -10.80 -13.12
N GLU A 37 -11.44 -11.36 -12.91
CA GLU A 37 -12.01 -12.37 -13.80
C GLU A 37 -12.87 -11.71 -14.88
N PRO A 38 -13.02 -12.34 -16.06
CA PRO A 38 -14.00 -11.89 -17.05
C PRO A 38 -15.39 -11.85 -16.42
N LEU A 39 -16.06 -10.69 -16.50
CA LEU A 39 -17.40 -10.48 -15.98
C LEU A 39 -18.25 -9.74 -16.99
N ASP A 40 -19.48 -10.21 -17.17
CA ASP A 40 -20.47 -9.49 -17.96
C ASP A 40 -20.81 -8.16 -17.31
N GLY A 41 -21.14 -7.19 -18.16
CA GLY A 41 -21.65 -5.91 -17.69
C GLY A 41 -23.01 -6.11 -17.04
N PHE A 42 -23.27 -5.39 -15.95
CA PHE A 42 -24.55 -5.46 -15.28
C PHE A 42 -25.08 -4.07 -14.94
N THR A 43 -26.40 -4.00 -14.87
CA THR A 43 -27.14 -2.86 -14.36
C THR A 43 -28.07 -3.38 -13.27
N ASP A 44 -27.99 -2.76 -12.10
CA ASP A 44 -28.89 -3.01 -10.97
C ASP A 44 -29.54 -1.68 -10.57
N ASP A 45 -30.86 -1.60 -10.73
CA ASP A 45 -31.69 -0.46 -10.35
C ASP A 45 -32.64 -0.78 -9.18
N THR A 46 -32.47 -1.94 -8.52
CA THR A 46 -33.35 -2.41 -7.45
C THR A 46 -33.08 -1.75 -6.09
N GLY A 47 -31.90 -1.14 -5.92
CA GLY A 47 -31.49 -0.46 -4.69
C GLY A 47 -31.80 1.04 -4.65
N TRP A 48 -31.34 1.72 -3.60
CA TRP A 48 -31.48 3.18 -3.43
C TRP A 48 -30.75 4.00 -4.52
N ARG A 49 -29.80 3.40 -5.25
CA ARG A 49 -29.11 4.02 -6.38
C ARG A 49 -28.92 2.99 -7.49
N LYS A 50 -29.09 3.43 -8.73
CA LYS A 50 -28.70 2.65 -9.92
C LYS A 50 -27.18 2.42 -9.90
N ILE A 51 -26.78 1.15 -10.01
CA ILE A 51 -25.40 0.71 -10.18
C ILE A 51 -25.28 0.18 -11.60
N GLU A 52 -24.30 0.69 -12.34
CA GLU A 52 -24.01 0.23 -13.70
C GLU A 52 -22.52 -0.02 -13.82
N ARG A 53 -22.15 -1.19 -14.34
CA ARG A 53 -20.76 -1.58 -14.60
C ARG A 53 -20.67 -2.17 -16.01
N PRO A 54 -19.75 -1.68 -16.85
CA PRO A 54 -19.52 -2.27 -18.17
C PRO A 54 -18.90 -3.66 -18.03
N ALA A 55 -19.00 -4.47 -19.08
CA ALA A 55 -18.32 -5.77 -19.13
C ALA A 55 -16.82 -5.59 -18.92
N SER A 56 -16.22 -6.46 -18.11
CA SER A 56 -14.79 -6.52 -17.85
C SER A 56 -14.21 -7.75 -18.54
N PRO A 57 -13.15 -7.62 -19.36
CA PRO A 57 -12.47 -8.77 -19.94
C PRO A 57 -11.67 -9.58 -18.91
N GLY A 58 -11.53 -9.11 -17.67
CA GLY A 58 -10.61 -9.69 -16.69
C GLY A 58 -9.18 -9.19 -16.90
N TRP A 59 -8.29 -9.59 -16.01
CA TRP A 59 -6.86 -9.33 -16.13
C TRP A 59 -6.20 -10.43 -16.96
N THR A 60 -5.20 -10.04 -17.73
CA THR A 60 -4.29 -11.01 -18.34
C THR A 60 -3.38 -11.64 -17.27
N ALA A 61 -2.78 -12.79 -17.59
CA ALA A 61 -1.85 -13.46 -16.68
C ALA A 61 -0.64 -12.57 -16.33
N ASP A 62 -0.16 -11.77 -17.28
CA ASP A 62 0.97 -10.85 -17.07
C ASP A 62 0.58 -9.70 -16.13
N GLU A 63 -0.61 -9.11 -16.31
CA GLU A 63 -1.12 -8.06 -15.43
C GLU A 63 -1.36 -8.58 -14.00
N GLN A 64 -1.90 -9.79 -13.87
CA GLN A 64 -2.06 -10.44 -12.58
C GLN A 64 -0.68 -10.68 -11.92
N ALA A 65 0.30 -11.19 -12.66
CA ALA A 65 1.64 -11.43 -12.15
C ALA A 65 2.34 -10.12 -11.71
N GLU A 66 2.13 -9.03 -12.44
CA GLU A 66 2.65 -7.70 -12.09
C GLU A 66 2.05 -7.19 -10.77
N VAL A 67 0.72 -7.29 -10.60
CA VAL A 67 0.03 -6.93 -9.35
C VAL A 67 0.52 -7.81 -8.19
N GLU A 68 0.64 -9.12 -8.39
CA GLU A 68 1.11 -10.05 -7.36
C GLU A 68 2.54 -9.76 -6.93
N LYS A 69 3.43 -9.42 -7.87
CA LYS A 69 4.80 -9.00 -7.58
C LYS A 69 4.83 -7.77 -6.68
N LEU A 70 4.04 -6.73 -7.03
CA LEU A 70 3.97 -5.50 -6.24
C LEU A 70 3.36 -5.74 -4.86
N ARG A 71 2.28 -6.53 -4.76
CA ARG A 71 1.66 -6.87 -3.46
C ARG A 71 2.59 -7.69 -2.56
N ARG A 72 3.38 -8.60 -3.14
CA ARG A 72 4.39 -9.36 -2.40
C ARG A 72 5.45 -8.41 -1.82
N ARG A 73 5.96 -7.49 -2.63
CA ARG A 73 6.94 -6.50 -2.17
C ARG A 73 6.37 -5.56 -1.11
N GLU A 74 5.13 -5.10 -1.29
CA GLU A 74 4.42 -4.30 -0.28
C GLU A 74 4.34 -5.06 1.05
N HIS A 75 4.00 -6.36 1.02
CA HIS A 75 3.90 -7.19 2.20
C HIS A 75 5.26 -7.37 2.90
N GLU A 76 6.32 -7.66 2.14
CA GLU A 76 7.69 -7.78 2.68
C GLU A 76 8.12 -6.49 3.40
N LEU A 77 7.88 -5.33 2.78
CA LEU A 77 8.20 -4.03 3.36
C LEU A 77 7.35 -3.75 4.61
N ALA A 78 6.06 -4.09 4.59
CA ALA A 78 5.20 -3.95 5.76
C ALA A 78 5.69 -4.81 6.93
N VAL A 79 6.12 -6.04 6.69
CA VAL A 79 6.72 -6.93 7.72
C VAL A 79 8.04 -6.36 8.23
N PHE A 80 8.93 -5.94 7.32
CA PHE A 80 10.21 -5.33 7.68
C PHE A 80 10.03 -4.10 8.57
N ILE A 81 9.17 -3.16 8.16
CA ILE A 81 8.90 -1.93 8.92
C ILE A 81 8.25 -2.28 10.25
N THR A 82 7.20 -3.10 10.29
CA THR A 82 6.47 -3.37 11.54
C THR A 82 7.28 -4.18 12.55
N GLY A 83 8.15 -5.08 12.07
CA GLY A 83 9.05 -5.92 12.87
C GLY A 83 10.43 -5.30 13.15
N HIS A 84 10.67 -4.05 12.75
CA HIS A 84 11.98 -3.41 12.89
C HIS A 84 12.44 -3.30 14.35
N ARG A 85 13.72 -3.60 14.61
CA ARG A 85 14.30 -3.60 15.98
C ARG A 85 14.18 -2.25 16.68
N TYR A 86 14.19 -1.14 15.94
CA TYR A 86 14.04 0.21 16.47
C TYR A 86 12.79 0.38 17.36
N TRP A 87 11.72 -0.37 17.08
CA TRP A 87 10.51 -0.27 17.90
C TRP A 87 10.68 -0.80 19.32
N THR A 88 11.71 -1.61 19.60
CA THR A 88 12.01 -2.06 20.98
C THR A 88 12.61 -0.94 21.82
N GLU A 89 13.24 0.05 21.18
CA GLU A 89 13.85 1.22 21.82
C GLU A 89 12.79 2.29 22.19
N ILE A 90 11.60 2.22 21.58
CA ILE A 90 10.47 3.13 21.85
C ILE A 90 9.51 2.52 22.85
N ALA A 91 9.14 3.31 23.87
CA ALA A 91 8.13 2.95 24.85
C ALA A 91 6.80 2.59 24.17
N ALA A 92 6.14 1.53 24.65
CA ALA A 92 4.94 0.98 24.00
C ALA A 92 3.84 2.02 23.74
N ALA A 93 3.65 2.97 24.66
CA ALA A 93 2.67 4.05 24.55
C ALA A 93 2.98 5.04 23.40
N ASP A 94 4.25 5.20 23.04
CA ASP A 94 4.69 6.17 22.03
C ASP A 94 4.83 5.55 20.62
N ARG A 95 4.83 4.21 20.51
CA ARG A 95 5.07 3.50 19.23
C ARG A 95 4.09 3.88 18.13
N VAL A 96 2.82 4.08 18.45
CA VAL A 96 1.79 4.44 17.46
C VAL A 96 2.06 5.83 16.87
N ARG A 97 2.44 6.79 17.73
CA ARG A 97 2.83 8.14 17.30
C ARG A 97 4.07 8.08 16.43
N ALA A 98 5.13 7.40 16.87
CA ALA A 98 6.37 7.27 16.11
C ALA A 98 6.17 6.58 14.74
N ARG A 99 5.32 5.56 14.66
CA ARG A 99 4.95 4.94 13.37
C ARG A 99 4.16 5.88 12.45
N SER A 100 3.42 6.82 13.02
CA SER A 100 2.71 7.85 12.24
C SER A 100 3.69 8.87 11.70
N GLU A 101 4.61 9.35 12.53
CA GLU A 101 5.70 10.25 12.15
C GLU A 101 6.58 9.66 11.03
N LEU A 102 6.92 8.36 11.10
CA LEU A 102 7.69 7.67 10.06
C LEU A 102 7.03 7.80 8.66
N LYS A 103 5.70 7.71 8.57
CA LYS A 103 5.00 7.81 7.28
C LYS A 103 5.18 9.18 6.61
N HIS A 104 5.37 10.23 7.41
CA HIS A 104 5.53 11.62 6.97
C HIS A 104 7.00 12.06 6.94
N ALA A 105 7.96 11.17 7.22
CA ALA A 105 9.37 11.52 7.25
C ALA A 105 9.88 12.10 5.92
N HIS A 106 9.35 11.63 4.79
CA HIS A 106 9.65 12.11 3.44
C HIS A 106 9.11 13.53 3.14
N GLU A 107 8.19 14.06 3.96
CA GLU A 107 7.63 15.42 3.77
C GLU A 107 8.47 16.50 4.48
N GLN A 108 9.46 16.10 5.26
CA GLN A 108 10.31 16.98 6.07
C GLN A 108 11.68 17.24 5.43
N GLU A 109 11.92 16.73 4.21
CA GLU A 109 13.07 17.07 3.34
C GLU A 109 12.73 18.25 2.41
#